data_AF-M6BKR8-F1
#
_entry.id   AF-M6BKR8-F1
#
_cell.length_a   1.000
_cell.length_b   1.000
_cell.length_c   1.000
_cell.angle_alpha   90.00
_cell.angle_beta   90.00
_cell.angle_gamma   90.00
#
_symmetry.space_group_name_H-M   'P 1'
#
loop_
_entity.id
_entity.type
_entity.pdbx_description
1 polymer ?
#
loop_
_entity_poly.entity_id
_entity_poly.type
_entity_poly.pdbx_seq_one_letter_code
_entity_poly.pdbx_strand_id
1 'polypeptide(L)'
;MVERLIEFSLKRRIPTILLALFVFGIGLWSWNTLKKEAYPDVGDTQVTVIALLPGKAEVERQVTLPLERELNTVPYVLTRRSKTIFGLSVLQLIFEDGVSDFTARELVLEKIRNADLPQHANLSLAPLTGAGRGNIPLYD
;
A
#
# COMPACT_ATOMS: atom_id res chain seq x y z
N MET A 1 19.70 43.18 -13.22
CA MET A 1 20.12 41.76 -13.18
C MET A 1 19.47 40.95 -14.30
N VAL A 2 18.13 40.94 -14.41
CA VAL A 2 17.40 40.28 -15.50
C VAL A 2 17.81 40.80 -16.88
N GLU A 3 18.01 42.11 -17.01
CA GLU A 3 18.43 42.77 -18.26
C GLU A 3 19.78 42.25 -18.79
N ARG A 4 20.75 42.01 -17.89
CA ARG A 4 22.04 41.37 -18.26
C ARG A 4 21.87 39.92 -18.72
N LEU A 5 20.90 39.20 -18.18
CA LEU A 5 20.59 37.82 -18.57
C LEU A 5 19.99 37.78 -19.98
N ILE A 6 19.11 38.73 -20.28
CA ILE A 6 18.49 38.90 -21.59
C ILE A 6 19.54 39.31 -22.63
N GLU A 7 20.38 40.31 -22.32
CA GLU A 7 21.47 40.73 -23.20
C GLU A 7 22.47 39.59 -23.47
N PHE A 8 22.84 38.81 -22.45
CA PHE A 8 23.71 37.64 -22.61
C PHE A 8 23.07 36.57 -23.49
N SER A 9 21.78 36.31 -23.29
CA SER A 9 20.98 35.36 -24.06
C SER A 9 20.88 35.74 -25.55
N LEU A 10 20.64 37.03 -25.84
CA LEU A 10 20.58 37.56 -27.21
C LEU A 10 21.97 37.62 -27.88
N LYS A 11 23.02 38.01 -27.14
CA LYS A 11 24.37 38.15 -27.68
C LYS A 11 25.01 36.79 -27.99
N ARG A 12 24.65 35.73 -27.25
CA ARG A 12 25.12 34.35 -27.46
C ARG A 12 23.96 33.41 -27.82
N ARG A 13 23.33 33.66 -28.97
CA ARG A 13 22.18 32.89 -29.47
C ARG A 13 22.42 31.37 -29.60
N ILE A 14 23.61 30.93 -30.01
CA ILE A 14 23.92 29.50 -30.24
C ILE A 14 23.85 28.69 -28.93
N PRO A 15 24.60 29.03 -27.86
CA PRO A 15 24.52 28.27 -26.60
C PRO A 15 23.14 28.38 -25.94
N THR A 16 22.44 29.51 -26.08
CA THR A 16 21.06 29.65 -25.58
C THR A 16 20.11 28.65 -26.26
N ILE A 17 20.17 28.53 -27.60
CA ILE A 17 19.34 27.59 -28.35
C ILE A 17 19.68 26.14 -28.01
N LEU A 18 20.97 25.80 -27.90
CA LEU A 18 21.40 24.46 -27.50
C LEU A 18 20.92 24.09 -26.09
N LEU A 19 20.99 25.03 -25.15
CA LEU A 19 20.47 24.84 -23.80
C LEU A 19 18.95 24.63 -23.82
N ALA A 20 18.21 25.41 -24.61
CA ALA A 20 16.76 25.25 -24.76
C ALA A 20 16.40 23.88 -25.35
N LEU A 21 17.11 23.42 -26.39
CA LEU A 21 16.92 22.10 -26.98
C LEU A 21 17.26 20.97 -26.01
N PHE A 22 18.31 21.14 -25.21
CA PHE A 22 18.69 20.17 -24.20
C PHE A 22 17.62 20.03 -23.10
N VAL A 23 17.12 21.15 -22.57
CA VAL A 23 16.02 21.16 -21.60
C VAL A 23 14.75 20.57 -22.21
N PHE A 24 14.45 20.89 -23.47
CA PHE A 24 13.32 20.32 -24.19
C PHE A 24 13.43 18.79 -24.35
N GLY A 25 14.63 18.28 -24.69
CA GLY A 25 14.89 16.84 -24.78
C GLY A 25 14.71 16.12 -23.44
N ILE A 26 15.21 16.69 -22.34
CA ILE A 26 14.99 16.16 -20.99
C ILE A 26 13.50 16.20 -20.62
N GLY A 27 12.79 17.25 -21.01
CA GLY A 27 11.35 17.38 -20.82
C GLY A 27 10.57 16.28 -21.53
N LEU A 28 10.90 15.98 -22.79
CA LEU A 28 10.30 14.87 -23.54
C LEU A 28 10.61 13.51 -22.92
N TRP A 29 11.84 13.31 -22.47
CA TRP A 29 12.21 12.06 -21.79
C TRP A 29 11.42 11.90 -20.48
N SER A 30 11.35 12.96 -19.67
CA SER A 30 10.60 12.97 -18.42
C SER A 30 9.10 12.71 -18.65
N TRP A 31 8.52 13.30 -19.70
CA TRP A 31 7.12 13.09 -20.07
C TRP A 31 6.79 11.64 -20.42
N ASN A 32 7.73 10.95 -21.07
CA ASN A 32 7.56 9.54 -21.42
C ASN A 32 7.83 8.61 -20.24
N THR A 33 8.72 8.97 -19.30
CA THR A 33 9.03 8.17 -18.12
C THR A 33 8.08 8.39 -16.95
N LEU A 34 7.30 9.48 -16.96
CA LEU A 34 6.38 9.79 -15.88
C LEU A 34 5.24 8.76 -15.86
N LYS A 35 5.12 8.05 -14.74
CA LYS A 35 4.01 7.11 -14.53
C LYS A 35 2.69 7.90 -14.53
N LYS A 36 1.81 7.55 -15.46
CA LYS A 36 0.45 8.12 -15.54
C LYS A 36 -0.48 7.21 -14.77
N GLU A 37 -0.97 7.68 -13.64
CA GLU A 37 -2.00 6.99 -12.87
C GLU A 37 -3.34 7.68 -13.13
N ALA A 38 -4.37 6.89 -13.46
CA ALA A 38 -5.70 7.42 -13.79
C ALA A 38 -6.44 7.94 -12.54
N TYR A 39 -6.08 7.43 -11.37
CA TYR A 39 -6.64 7.80 -10.08
C TYR A 39 -5.51 7.91 -9.07
N PRO A 40 -5.46 8.99 -8.26
CA PRO A 40 -4.54 9.05 -7.14
C PRO A 40 -4.90 7.96 -6.12
N ASP A 41 -3.88 7.34 -5.53
CA ASP A 41 -4.08 6.40 -4.42
C ASP A 41 -4.59 7.17 -3.19
N VAL A 42 -5.87 7.00 -2.89
CA VAL A 42 -6.57 7.59 -1.75
C VAL A 42 -6.94 6.50 -0.71
N GLY A 43 -6.40 5.29 -0.87
CA GLY A 43 -6.71 4.18 0.02
C GLY A 43 -5.97 4.31 1.35
N ASP A 44 -6.69 4.11 2.46
CA ASP A 44 -6.07 3.95 3.77
C ASP A 44 -5.20 2.68 3.80
N THR A 45 -4.09 2.72 4.55
CA THR A 45 -3.31 1.50 4.80
C THR A 45 -4.15 0.52 5.61
N GLN A 46 -4.43 -0.62 5.00
CA GLN A 46 -5.26 -1.66 5.59
C GLN A 46 -4.63 -3.04 5.45
N VAL A 47 -4.84 -3.87 6.46
CA VAL A 47 -4.42 -5.26 6.47
C VAL A 47 -5.62 -6.14 6.78
N THR A 48 -5.89 -7.09 5.89
CA THR A 48 -6.95 -8.06 6.08
C THR A 48 -6.35 -9.43 6.37
N VAL A 49 -6.76 -10.02 7.49
CA VAL A 49 -6.41 -11.38 7.92
C VAL A 49 -7.59 -12.30 7.63
N ILE A 50 -7.30 -13.43 7.02
CA ILE A 50 -8.27 -14.45 6.62
C ILE A 50 -7.92 -15.72 7.37
N ALA A 51 -8.89 -16.26 8.10
CA ALA A 51 -8.76 -17.54 8.78
C ALA A 51 -9.86 -18.50 8.30
N LEU A 52 -9.46 -19.63 7.72
CA LEU A 52 -10.35 -20.68 7.25
C LEU A 52 -10.36 -21.85 8.24
N LEU A 53 -11.55 -22.28 8.65
CA LEU A 53 -11.75 -23.48 9.47
C LEU A 53 -12.92 -24.31 8.89
N PRO A 54 -12.64 -25.20 7.91
CA PRO A 54 -13.71 -25.91 7.21
C PRO A 54 -14.50 -26.82 8.16
N GLY A 55 -15.83 -26.84 7.98
CA GLY A 55 -16.70 -27.82 8.63
C GLY A 55 -17.08 -27.54 10.09
N LYS A 56 -16.77 -26.36 10.64
CA LYS A 56 -17.21 -25.96 11.99
C LYS A 56 -18.12 -24.74 11.95
N ALA A 57 -19.23 -24.81 12.68
CA ALA A 57 -20.11 -23.66 12.91
C ALA A 57 -19.52 -22.69 13.96
N GLU A 58 -18.71 -23.20 14.90
CA GLU A 58 -18.18 -22.45 16.03
C GLU A 58 -16.83 -21.77 15.73
N VAL A 59 -16.70 -21.13 14.56
CA VAL A 59 -15.46 -20.43 14.16
C VAL A 59 -15.23 -19.19 15.02
N GLU A 60 -16.30 -18.52 15.44
CA GLU A 60 -16.21 -17.27 16.18
C GLU A 60 -15.45 -17.45 17.49
N ARG A 61 -15.86 -18.42 18.31
CA ARG A 61 -15.21 -18.66 19.61
C ARG A 61 -13.83 -19.31 19.49
N GLN A 62 -13.63 -20.17 18.49
CA GLN A 62 -12.38 -20.93 18.35
C GLN A 62 -11.27 -20.17 17.61
N VAL A 63 -11.62 -19.23 16.74
CA VAL A 63 -10.67 -18.55 15.86
C VAL A 63 -10.82 -17.04 15.97
N THR A 64 -12.01 -16.49 15.74
CA THR A 64 -12.18 -15.03 15.68
C THR A 64 -11.83 -14.35 17.00
N LEU A 65 -12.38 -14.81 18.13
CA LEU A 65 -12.11 -14.25 19.46
C LEU A 65 -10.63 -14.27 19.88
N PRO A 66 -9.90 -15.40 19.81
CA PRO A 66 -8.48 -15.40 20.14
C PRO A 66 -7.66 -14.52 19.17
N LEU A 67 -8.00 -14.52 17.88
CA LEU A 67 -7.30 -13.68 16.91
C LEU A 67 -7.52 -12.18 17.19
N GLU A 68 -8.76 -11.78 17.52
CA GLU A 68 -9.06 -10.39 17.90
C GLU A 68 -8.29 -9.95 19.14
N ARG A 69 -8.16 -10.82 20.15
CA ARG A 69 -7.40 -10.51 21.37
C ARG A 69 -5.93 -10.21 21.06
N GLU A 70 -5.30 -11.02 20.22
CA GLU A 70 -3.92 -10.77 19.80
C GLU A 70 -3.82 -9.51 18.93
N LEU A 71 -4.75 -9.31 18.00
CA LEU A 71 -4.77 -8.16 17.10
C LEU A 71 -5.12 -6.83 17.79
N ASN A 72 -5.75 -6.87 18.96
CA ASN A 72 -5.94 -5.69 19.79
C ASN A 72 -4.62 -5.12 20.32
N THR A 73 -3.56 -5.91 20.37
CA THR A 73 -2.22 -5.47 20.79
C THR A 73 -1.42 -4.79 19.67
N VAL A 74 -1.95 -4.78 18.44
CA VAL A 74 -1.30 -4.12 17.30
C VAL A 74 -1.42 -2.59 17.45
N PRO A 75 -0.30 -1.85 17.43
CA PRO A 75 -0.29 -0.40 17.54
C PRO A 75 -0.73 0.29 16.23
N TYR A 76 -1.09 1.58 16.32
CA TYR A 76 -1.44 2.44 15.17
C TYR A 76 -2.69 2.05 14.38
N VAL A 77 -3.58 1.25 14.99
CA VAL A 77 -4.82 0.81 14.35
C VAL A 77 -5.97 1.77 14.72
N LEU A 78 -6.52 2.45 13.72
CA LEU A 78 -7.69 3.32 13.83
C LEU A 78 -8.99 2.53 14.03
N THR A 79 -9.18 1.47 13.24
CA THR A 79 -10.43 0.71 13.21
C THR A 79 -10.16 -0.77 13.00
N ARG A 80 -10.86 -1.60 13.77
CA ARG A 80 -10.84 -3.06 13.66
C ARG A 80 -12.25 -3.54 13.33
N ARG A 81 -12.37 -4.37 12.30
CA ARG A 81 -13.64 -4.98 11.89
C ARG A 81 -13.45 -6.46 11.71
N SER A 82 -14.33 -7.27 12.28
CA SER A 82 -14.34 -8.71 12.08
C SER A 82 -15.66 -9.14 11.50
N LYS A 83 -15.60 -10.16 10.65
CA LYS A 83 -16.77 -10.81 10.07
C LYS A 83 -16.54 -12.31 10.08
N THR A 84 -17.39 -13.01 10.82
CA THR A 84 -17.36 -14.48 10.86
C THR A 84 -18.57 -15.01 10.11
N ILE A 85 -18.34 -15.96 9.21
CA ILE A 85 -19.36 -16.76 8.54
C ILE A 85 -18.97 -18.25 8.64
N PHE A 86 -19.85 -19.16 8.21
CA PHE A 86 -19.62 -20.61 8.30
C PHE A 86 -18.24 -21.04 7.76
N GLY A 87 -17.34 -21.41 8.67
CA GLY A 87 -15.99 -21.87 8.33
C GLY A 87 -14.99 -20.78 7.92
N LEU A 88 -15.34 -19.49 7.99
CA LEU A 88 -14.49 -18.38 7.57
C LEU A 88 -14.56 -17.22 8.56
N SER A 89 -13.40 -16.72 8.95
CA SER A 89 -13.25 -15.48 9.72
C SER A 89 -12.39 -14.50 8.94
N VAL A 90 -12.89 -13.28 8.77
CA VAL A 90 -12.19 -12.19 8.08
C VAL A 90 -12.07 -11.02 9.05
N LEU A 91 -10.84 -10.58 9.31
CA LEU A 91 -10.55 -9.44 10.17
C LEU A 91 -9.81 -8.38 9.35
N GLN A 92 -10.30 -7.14 9.43
CA GLN A 92 -9.77 -5.99 8.72
C GLN A 92 -9.28 -4.97 9.76
N LEU A 93 -8.01 -4.58 9.64
CA LEU A 93 -7.39 -3.54 10.43
C LEU A 93 -7.08 -2.35 9.51
N ILE A 94 -7.56 -1.17 9.89
CA ILE A 94 -7.27 0.10 9.22
C ILE A 94 -6.31 0.87 10.11
N PHE A 95 -5.19 1.31 9.54
CA PHE A 95 -4.10 1.98 10.25
C PHE A 95 -4.19 3.50 10.14
N GLU A 96 -3.50 4.18 11.05
CA GLU A 96 -3.28 5.63 11.01
C GLU A 96 -2.45 6.06 9.79
N ASP A 97 -2.66 7.30 9.36
CA ASP A 97 -1.87 7.93 8.30
C ASP A 97 -0.38 7.94 8.66
N GLY A 98 0.46 7.55 7.71
CA GLY A 98 1.92 7.50 7.87
C GLY A 98 2.49 6.11 8.17
N VAL A 99 1.65 5.12 8.46
CA VAL A 99 2.09 3.71 8.53
C VAL A 99 2.22 3.16 7.10
N SER A 100 3.37 2.57 6.78
CA SER A 100 3.55 1.91 5.47
C SER A 100 2.84 0.56 5.43
N ASP A 101 2.38 0.14 4.24
CA ASP A 101 1.69 -1.15 4.08
C ASP A 101 2.56 -2.35 4.52
N PHE A 102 3.88 -2.26 4.31
CA PHE A 102 4.81 -3.30 4.75
C PHE A 102 4.94 -3.34 6.26
N THR A 103 5.10 -2.19 6.91
CA THR A 103 5.17 -2.09 8.38
C THR A 103 3.89 -2.60 9.03
N ALA A 104 2.72 -2.20 8.50
CA ALA A 104 1.43 -2.67 8.97
C ALA A 104 1.32 -4.20 8.87
N ARG A 105 1.76 -4.79 7.75
CA ARG A 105 1.76 -6.25 7.58
C ARG A 105 2.72 -6.96 8.51
N GLU A 106 3.92 -6.43 8.73
CA GLU A 106 4.90 -7.02 9.65
C GLU A 106 4.37 -7.05 11.09
N LEU A 107 3.80 -5.94 11.56
CA LEU A 107 3.18 -5.84 12.89
C LEU A 107 2.05 -6.86 13.05
N VAL A 108 1.19 -6.99 12.05
CA VAL A 108 0.10 -7.99 12.07
C VAL A 108 0.66 -9.40 12.02
N LEU A 109 1.65 -9.67 11.14
CA LEU A 109 2.31 -10.98 11.01
C LEU A 109 2.94 -11.45 12.32
N GLU A 110 3.53 -10.54 13.08
CA GLU A 110 4.12 -10.83 14.38
C GLU A 110 3.05 -11.29 15.38
N LYS A 111 1.91 -10.60 15.45
CA LYS A 111 0.83 -10.94 16.39
C LYS A 111 0.10 -12.21 16.01
N ILE A 112 -0.22 -12.40 14.73
CA ILE A 112 -0.98 -13.59 14.31
C ILE A 112 -0.18 -14.89 14.45
N ARG A 113 1.15 -14.84 14.44
CA ARG A 113 2.00 -16.02 14.72
C ARG A 113 1.93 -16.48 16.18
N ASN A 114 1.59 -15.57 17.10
CA ASN A 114 1.47 -15.87 18.52
C ASN A 114 0.05 -16.29 18.91
N ALA A 115 -0.93 -16.19 18.00
CA ALA A 115 -2.31 -16.59 18.27
C ALA A 115 -2.42 -18.12 18.40
N ASP A 116 -3.01 -18.56 19.51
CA ASP A 116 -3.32 -19.97 19.76
C ASP A 116 -4.55 -20.38 18.93
N LEU A 117 -4.30 -21.01 17.78
CA LEU A 117 -5.32 -21.44 16.82
C LEU A 117 -5.36 -22.97 16.74
N PRO A 118 -6.55 -23.58 16.53
CA PRO A 118 -6.65 -25.01 16.34
C PRO A 118 -5.86 -25.46 15.09
N GLN A 119 -5.21 -26.64 15.15
CA GLN A 119 -4.31 -27.16 14.09
C GLN A 119 -4.91 -27.24 12.67
N HIS A 120 -6.23 -27.18 12.54
CA HIS A 120 -6.93 -27.24 11.25
C HIS A 120 -7.32 -25.85 10.70
N ALA A 121 -6.95 -24.77 11.38
CA ALA A 121 -7.20 -23.41 10.92
C ALA A 121 -6.08 -22.94 9.97
N ASN A 122 -6.45 -22.61 8.74
CA ASN A 122 -5.53 -22.00 7.78
C ASN A 122 -5.59 -20.48 7.91
N LEU A 123 -4.48 -19.87 8.31
CA LEU A 123 -4.35 -18.43 8.49
C LEU A 123 -3.54 -17.82 7.34
N SER A 124 -4.08 -16.78 6.71
CA SER A 124 -3.41 -16.06 5.63
C SER A 124 -3.73 -14.57 5.68
N LEU A 125 -2.87 -13.77 5.05
CA LEU A 125 -3.13 -12.35 4.85
C LEU A 125 -3.62 -12.13 3.43
N ALA A 126 -4.63 -11.29 3.28
CA ALA A 126 -5.09 -10.86 1.98
C ALA A 126 -3.95 -10.17 1.21
N PRO A 127 -4.02 -10.15 -0.14
CA PRO A 127 -3.14 -9.34 -0.95
C PRO A 127 -3.19 -7.87 -0.56
N LEU A 128 -2.12 -7.14 -0.85
CA LEU A 128 -2.15 -5.68 -0.78
C LEU A 128 -3.19 -5.16 -1.77
N THR A 129 -4.12 -4.33 -1.30
CA THR A 129 -5.25 -3.83 -2.09
C THR A 129 -5.04 -2.39 -2.60
N GLY A 130 -3.85 -1.81 -2.39
CA GLY A 130 -3.46 -0.52 -2.97
C GLY A 130 -3.07 -0.68 -4.45
N ALA A 131 -3.82 -0.02 -5.33
CA ALA A 131 -3.62 -0.04 -6.79
C ALA A 131 -2.26 0.54 -7.24
N GLY A 132 -1.48 1.16 -6.34
CA GLY A 132 -0.21 1.80 -6.65
C GLY A 132 1.05 1.19 -6.01
N ARG A 133 0.94 0.17 -5.14
CA ARG A 133 2.10 -0.29 -4.33
C ARG A 133 2.54 -1.72 -4.52
N GLY A 134 1.68 -2.59 -5.02
CA GLY A 134 2.07 -3.90 -5.55
C GLY A 134 2.22 -3.78 -7.05
N ASN A 135 3.37 -4.19 -7.60
CA ASN A 135 3.57 -4.35 -9.05
C ASN A 135 2.35 -5.03 -9.68
N ILE A 136 1.47 -4.23 -10.29
CA ILE A 136 0.59 -4.73 -11.33
C ILE A 136 1.49 -4.72 -12.56
N PRO A 137 1.91 -5.88 -13.11
CA PRO A 137 2.44 -5.88 -14.45
C PRO A 137 1.31 -5.35 -15.32
N LEU A 138 1.43 -4.10 -15.73
CA LEU A 138 0.66 -3.57 -16.84
C LEU A 138 1.04 -4.48 -18.02
N TYR A 139 0.13 -5.37 -18.40
CA TYR A 139 0.24 -6.05 -19.67
C TYR A 139 0.30 -4.97 -20.74
N ASP A 140 1.33 -5.07 -21.60
CA ASP A 140 1.61 -4.17 -22.72
C ASP A 140 0.39 -3.90 -23.62
#